data_AF-A0A6G8CML6-F1
#
_entry.id   AF-A0A6G8CML6-F1
#
_cell.length_a   1.000
_cell.length_b   1.000
_cell.length_c   1.000
_cell.angle_alpha   90.00
_cell.angle_beta   90.00
_cell.angle_gamma   90.00
#
_symmetry.space_group_name_H-M   'P 1'
#
loop_
_entity.id
_entity.type
_entity.pdbx_description
1 polymer ?
#
loop_
_entity_poly.entity_id
_entity_poly.type
_entity_poly.pdbx_seq_one_letter_code
_entity_poly.pdbx_strand_id
1 'polypeptide(L)'
;MSPITMPSGACDCHFHIFEAARYRYAEARHYTPQDATLDDYLALCNDLSIQRSVLIHPTVFGGDHLSFEDVLRSQGHRMRGVAVVAPDTPDEDIARWHALGARGTRITTIFSGDVNTQTIRRIVDKIKPFGWHVQLLVDVAQRPDLVAQVLDMGATVVVDHMGHHDAATIQQSAGFANLLSQLSQSGIWLKLSAPYRLSADCISDVHVQSLAERYLRVNPDRLVWGTDWPHPSCSNRIPTSQQLLTLMTQWLPDEVIRKKVLADNPARLYWN
;
A
#
# COMPACT_ATOMS: atom_id res chain seq x y z
N MET A 1 4.07 -1.74 29.22
CA MET A 1 4.03 -2.68 28.08
C MET A 1 5.46 -2.90 27.63
N SER A 2 5.90 -4.15 27.47
CA SER A 2 7.23 -4.43 26.92
C SER A 2 7.33 -3.84 25.51
N PRO A 3 8.50 -3.30 25.11
CA PRO A 3 8.67 -2.75 23.77
C PRO A 3 8.40 -3.84 22.73
N ILE A 4 7.51 -3.52 21.77
CA ILE A 4 7.20 -4.41 20.65
C ILE A 4 8.47 -4.55 19.82
N THR A 5 8.98 -5.78 19.69
CA THR A 5 10.16 -6.06 18.88
C THR A 5 9.74 -6.41 17.46
N MET A 6 10.18 -5.62 16.48
CA MET A 6 9.99 -5.96 15.07
C MET A 6 10.84 -7.18 14.69
N PRO A 7 10.33 -8.09 13.86
CA PRO A 7 11.13 -9.22 13.38
C PRO A 7 12.27 -8.75 12.48
N SER A 8 13.36 -9.52 12.43
CA SER A 8 14.41 -9.30 11.43
C SER A 8 13.82 -9.30 10.02
N GLY A 9 14.25 -8.36 9.19
CA GLY A 9 13.70 -8.14 7.85
C GLY A 9 12.39 -7.36 7.83
N ALA A 10 11.92 -6.81 8.96
CA ALA A 10 10.70 -6.01 9.04
C ALA A 10 10.61 -4.97 7.91
N CYS A 11 9.45 -4.93 7.26
CA CYS A 11 9.17 -4.13 6.09
C CYS A 11 7.90 -3.29 6.29
N ASP A 12 8.03 -1.99 6.10
CA ASP A 12 6.88 -1.10 5.92
C ASP A 12 6.49 -1.06 4.44
N CYS A 13 5.37 -1.66 4.08
CA CYS A 13 4.97 -1.81 2.68
C CYS A 13 4.19 -0.62 2.12
N HIS A 14 4.04 0.48 2.86
CA HIS A 14 3.31 1.65 2.36
C HIS A 14 3.72 2.92 3.08
N PHE A 15 4.49 3.78 2.41
CA PHE A 15 4.72 5.16 2.85
C PHE A 15 4.88 6.10 1.66
N HIS A 16 4.79 7.41 1.93
CA HIS A 16 4.96 8.50 0.98
C HIS A 16 6.00 9.49 1.50
N ILE A 17 6.67 10.22 0.60
CA ILE A 17 7.53 11.38 0.92
C ILE A 17 6.89 12.63 0.32
N PHE A 18 6.95 13.74 1.06
CA PHE A 18 6.47 15.06 0.64
C PHE A 18 7.54 16.11 0.93
N GLU A 19 8.12 16.73 -0.10
CA GLU A 19 9.18 17.73 0.05
C GLU A 19 8.96 18.86 -0.94
N ALA A 20 7.99 19.73 -0.66
CA ALA A 20 7.56 20.79 -1.59
C ALA A 20 8.69 21.77 -1.95
N ALA A 21 9.66 21.94 -1.04
CA ALA A 21 10.82 22.78 -1.25
C ALA A 21 11.77 22.27 -2.36
N ARG A 22 11.73 20.97 -2.66
CA ARG A 22 12.63 20.32 -3.64
C ARG A 22 11.90 19.82 -4.88
N TYR A 23 10.67 19.36 -4.73
CA TYR A 23 9.90 18.78 -5.81
C TYR A 23 8.56 19.48 -5.96
N ARG A 24 8.24 19.89 -7.19
CA ARG A 24 7.02 20.63 -7.49
C ARG A 24 5.81 19.70 -7.40
N TYR A 25 4.80 20.09 -6.63
CA TYR A 25 3.50 19.43 -6.70
C TYR A 25 2.77 19.75 -8.01
N ALA A 26 2.05 18.77 -8.53
CA ALA A 26 1.16 18.94 -9.67
C ALA A 26 0.08 19.99 -9.36
N GLU A 27 -0.27 20.80 -10.36
CA GLU A 27 -1.29 21.83 -10.22
C GLU A 27 -2.68 21.22 -9.99
N ALA A 28 -2.98 20.10 -10.67
CA ALA A 28 -4.26 19.39 -10.59
C ALA A 28 -4.41 18.47 -9.36
N ARG A 29 -3.57 18.59 -8.34
CA ARG A 29 -3.62 17.74 -7.14
C ARG A 29 -4.92 17.94 -6.34
N HIS A 30 -5.42 16.86 -5.74
CA HIS A 30 -6.64 16.90 -4.92
C HIS A 30 -6.44 17.45 -3.50
N TYR A 31 -5.21 17.40 -2.99
CA TYR A 31 -4.85 17.90 -1.66
C TYR A 31 -3.41 18.40 -1.65
N THR A 32 -3.06 19.22 -0.64
CA THR A 32 -1.67 19.63 -0.37
C THR A 32 -1.28 19.08 0.99
N PRO A 33 -0.32 18.13 1.07
CA PRO A 33 0.14 17.57 2.34
C PRO A 33 1.09 18.55 3.05
N GLN A 34 1.30 18.31 4.34
CA GLN A 34 2.45 18.86 5.04
C GLN A 34 3.73 18.18 4.55
N ASP A 35 4.86 18.88 4.62
CA ASP A 35 6.16 18.29 4.30
C ASP A 35 6.49 17.16 5.29
N ALA A 36 7.06 16.11 4.73
CA ALA A 36 7.39 14.85 5.37
C ALA A 36 8.57 14.24 4.59
N THR A 37 9.78 14.52 5.05
CA THR A 37 11.01 14.28 4.29
C THR A 37 11.46 12.82 4.36
N LEU A 38 12.39 12.43 3.47
CA LEU A 38 13.05 11.14 3.58
C LEU A 38 13.78 10.97 4.92
N ASP A 39 14.41 12.03 5.42
CA ASP A 39 15.14 11.98 6.69
C ASP A 39 14.19 11.75 7.88
N ASP A 40 13.01 12.37 7.87
CA ASP A 40 11.97 12.14 8.88
C ASP A 40 11.50 10.67 8.86
N TYR A 41 11.31 10.11 7.65
CA TYR A 41 10.91 8.72 7.50
C TYR A 41 12.02 7.74 7.94
N LEU A 42 13.29 8.05 7.66
CA LEU A 42 14.42 7.23 8.10
C LEU A 42 14.57 7.27 9.63
N ALA A 43 14.32 8.41 10.26
CA ALA A 43 14.27 8.53 11.72
C ALA A 43 13.17 7.63 12.30
N LEU A 44 11.97 7.67 11.73
CA LEU A 44 10.88 6.75 12.09
C LEU A 44 11.29 5.28 11.92
N CYS A 45 11.93 4.93 10.81
CA CYS A 45 12.38 3.56 10.59
C CYS A 45 13.37 3.09 11.66
N ASN A 46 14.28 3.95 12.10
CA ASN A 46 15.23 3.63 13.16
C ASN A 46 14.52 3.42 14.50
N ASP A 47 13.60 4.32 14.86
CA ASP A 47 12.83 4.22 16.10
C ASP A 47 11.99 2.94 16.15
N LEU A 48 11.42 2.54 15.01
CA LEU A 48 10.58 1.35 14.91
C LEU A 48 11.36 0.08 14.52
N SER A 49 12.68 0.14 14.30
CA SER A 49 13.47 -0.98 13.80
C SER A 49 12.97 -1.58 12.47
N ILE A 50 12.45 -0.73 11.58
CA ILE A 50 12.07 -1.11 10.20
C ILE A 50 13.34 -1.19 9.35
N GLN A 51 13.52 -2.29 8.64
CA GLN A 51 14.73 -2.57 7.86
C GLN A 51 14.51 -2.41 6.36
N ARG A 52 13.29 -2.62 5.88
CA ARG A 52 12.91 -2.47 4.47
C ARG A 52 11.67 -1.59 4.34
N SER A 53 11.54 -0.93 3.21
CA SER A 53 10.36 -0.08 2.97
C SER A 53 9.92 -0.09 1.51
N VAL A 54 8.64 0.16 1.27
CA VAL A 54 8.08 0.31 -0.07
C VAL A 54 7.52 1.71 -0.25
N LEU A 55 8.24 2.52 -1.02
CA LEU A 55 7.85 3.87 -1.36
C LEU A 55 6.72 3.84 -2.38
N ILE A 56 5.62 4.52 -2.07
CA ILE A 56 4.50 4.65 -2.98
C ILE A 56 4.53 6.06 -3.57
N HIS A 57 4.59 6.16 -4.90
CA HIS A 57 4.53 7.45 -5.59
C HIS A 57 3.20 8.15 -5.27
N PRO A 58 3.22 9.33 -4.63
CA PRO A 58 1.98 9.99 -4.23
C PRO A 58 1.40 10.81 -5.38
N THR A 59 0.06 10.84 -5.44
CA THR A 59 -0.70 11.51 -6.52
C THR A 59 -0.47 13.01 -6.61
N VAL A 60 0.05 13.64 -5.54
CA VAL A 60 0.33 15.08 -5.48
C VAL A 60 1.45 15.53 -6.43
N PHE A 61 2.31 14.61 -6.87
CA PHE A 61 3.32 14.89 -7.90
C PHE A 61 2.84 14.58 -9.32
N GLY A 62 1.64 14.00 -9.48
CA GLY A 62 1.13 13.59 -10.78
C GLY A 62 2.09 12.60 -11.47
N GLY A 63 2.43 12.87 -12.73
CA GLY A 63 3.37 12.04 -13.50
C GLY A 63 4.85 12.31 -13.23
N ASP A 64 5.20 13.34 -12.47
CA ASP A 64 6.60 13.66 -12.13
C ASP A 64 7.12 12.70 -11.05
N HIS A 65 8.06 11.83 -11.41
CA HIS A 65 8.66 10.84 -10.52
C HIS A 65 10.04 11.23 -9.97
N LEU A 66 10.48 12.49 -10.09
CA LEU A 66 11.81 12.91 -9.64
C LEU A 66 12.08 12.59 -8.16
N SER A 67 11.13 12.91 -7.27
CA SER A 67 11.22 12.56 -5.85
C SER A 67 11.33 11.04 -5.63
N PHE A 68 10.49 10.29 -6.32
CA PHE A 68 10.47 8.82 -6.25
C PHE A 68 11.80 8.21 -6.68
N GLU A 69 12.39 8.71 -7.76
CA GLU A 69 13.66 8.24 -8.29
C GLU A 69 14.84 8.59 -7.39
N ASP A 70 14.89 9.80 -6.85
CA ASP A 70 15.95 10.25 -5.95
C ASP A 70 15.97 9.41 -4.66
N VAL A 71 14.80 9.10 -4.11
CA VAL A 71 14.68 8.20 -2.95
C VAL A 71 15.15 6.80 -3.31
N LEU A 72 14.69 6.22 -4.43
CA LEU A 72 15.12 4.87 -4.82
C LEU A 72 16.61 4.79 -5.17
N ARG A 73 17.18 5.84 -5.76
CA ARG A 73 18.62 5.90 -6.07
C ARG A 73 19.46 5.93 -4.80
N SER A 74 19.01 6.64 -3.77
CA SER A 74 19.73 6.75 -2.49
C SER A 74 19.49 5.55 -1.56
N GLN A 75 18.30 4.95 -1.59
CA GLN A 75 17.87 3.93 -0.63
C GLN A 75 17.55 2.55 -1.25
N GLY A 76 17.85 2.33 -2.53
CA GLY A 76 17.49 1.11 -3.27
C GLY A 76 18.06 -0.21 -2.72
N HIS A 77 19.08 -0.15 -1.87
CA HIS A 77 19.59 -1.31 -1.13
C HIS A 77 18.57 -1.86 -0.12
N ARG A 78 17.70 -1.00 0.42
CA ARG A 78 16.68 -1.34 1.42
C ARG A 78 15.24 -0.98 1.03
N MET A 79 15.04 -0.26 -0.07
CA MET A 79 13.72 0.17 -0.54
C MET A 79 13.34 -0.41 -1.90
N ARG A 80 12.04 -0.60 -2.09
CA ARG A 80 11.40 -0.84 -3.40
C ARG A 80 10.34 0.23 -3.63
N GLY A 81 9.88 0.35 -4.86
CA GLY A 81 8.93 1.39 -5.24
C GLY A 81 7.67 0.86 -5.93
N VAL A 82 6.58 1.61 -5.77
CA VAL A 82 5.38 1.50 -6.60
C VAL A 82 5.16 2.84 -7.28
N ALA A 83 5.34 2.89 -8.58
CA ALA A 83 5.20 4.08 -9.42
C ALA A 83 3.73 4.34 -9.78
N VAL A 84 3.45 5.40 -10.55
CA VAL A 84 2.16 5.61 -11.23
C VAL A 84 2.41 5.63 -12.74
N VAL A 85 2.09 4.51 -13.38
CA VAL A 85 2.15 4.38 -14.84
C VAL A 85 0.81 4.81 -15.44
N ALA A 86 0.88 5.69 -16.43
CA ALA A 86 -0.23 6.11 -17.27
C ALA A 86 -0.14 5.46 -18.68
N PRO A 87 -1.23 5.47 -19.47
CA PRO A 87 -1.22 4.87 -20.82
C PRO A 87 -0.21 5.46 -21.79
N ASP A 88 0.24 6.69 -21.53
CA ASP A 88 1.20 7.48 -22.29
C ASP A 88 2.59 7.55 -21.64
N THR A 89 2.80 6.93 -20.47
CA THR A 89 4.14 6.83 -19.87
C THR A 89 5.11 6.15 -20.84
N PRO A 90 6.26 6.75 -21.16
CA PRO A 90 7.27 6.13 -22.01
C PRO A 90 7.77 4.78 -21.45
N ASP A 91 8.00 3.79 -22.33
CA ASP A 91 8.52 2.48 -21.88
C ASP A 91 9.92 2.60 -21.26
N GLU A 92 10.72 3.57 -21.71
CA GLU A 92 12.03 3.88 -21.15
C GLU A 92 11.95 4.36 -19.69
N ASP A 93 10.91 5.11 -19.32
CA ASP A 93 10.70 5.52 -17.93
C ASP A 93 10.37 4.33 -17.04
N ILE A 94 9.51 3.42 -17.51
CA ILE A 94 9.16 2.20 -16.76
C ILE A 94 10.41 1.32 -16.58
N ALA A 95 11.21 1.14 -17.63
CA ALA A 95 12.46 0.40 -17.56
C ALA A 95 13.45 1.03 -16.56
N ARG A 96 13.56 2.36 -16.59
CA ARG A 96 14.41 3.14 -15.69
C ARG A 96 13.96 3.02 -14.24
N TRP A 97 12.66 3.12 -13.96
CA TRP A 97 12.11 2.89 -12.62
C TRP A 97 12.31 1.46 -12.15
N HIS A 98 12.16 0.46 -13.05
CA HIS A 98 12.43 -0.94 -12.71
C HIS A 98 13.88 -1.15 -12.26
N ALA A 99 14.83 -0.57 -13.00
CA ALA A 99 16.25 -0.61 -12.67
C ALA A 99 16.56 0.07 -11.32
N LEU A 100 15.85 1.14 -10.97
CA LEU A 100 15.95 1.80 -9.65
C LEU A 100 15.31 0.99 -8.50
N GLY A 101 14.46 0.00 -8.81
CA GLY A 101 13.83 -0.86 -7.80
C GLY A 101 12.31 -0.78 -7.73
N ALA A 102 11.63 -0.14 -8.68
CA ALA A 102 10.18 -0.19 -8.76
C ALA A 102 9.69 -1.61 -9.13
N ARG A 103 8.59 -2.04 -8.51
CA ARG A 103 8.01 -3.40 -8.63
C ARG A 103 6.50 -3.40 -8.83
N GLY A 104 5.90 -2.23 -8.97
CA GLY A 104 4.46 -2.10 -9.17
C GLY A 104 4.06 -0.74 -9.70
N THR A 105 2.82 -0.67 -10.15
CA THR A 105 2.12 0.58 -10.46
C THR A 105 0.89 0.73 -9.57
N ARG A 106 0.58 1.94 -9.13
CA ARG A 106 -0.63 2.23 -8.34
C ARG A 106 -1.74 2.80 -9.22
N ILE A 107 -2.94 2.26 -9.07
CA ILE A 107 -4.18 2.81 -9.63
C ILE A 107 -5.08 3.19 -8.45
N THR A 108 -5.60 4.41 -8.47
CA THR A 108 -6.59 4.89 -7.50
C THR A 108 -7.93 5.15 -8.18
N THR A 109 -9.04 4.80 -7.52
CA THR A 109 -10.39 5.14 -7.97
C THR A 109 -11.12 6.04 -6.97
N ILE A 110 -10.44 6.47 -5.91
CA ILE A 110 -11.05 7.24 -4.80
C ILE A 110 -10.92 8.75 -5.05
N PHE A 111 -9.95 9.15 -5.87
CA PHE A 111 -9.69 10.57 -6.22
C PHE A 111 -9.88 10.85 -7.72
N SER A 112 -9.49 9.91 -8.56
CA SER A 112 -9.79 9.92 -9.99
C SER A 112 -11.19 9.36 -10.21
N GLY A 113 -12.00 10.07 -11.01
CA GLY A 113 -13.25 9.52 -11.55
C GLY A 113 -13.05 8.21 -12.31
N ASP A 114 -14.12 7.62 -12.83
CA ASP A 114 -14.13 6.28 -13.42
C ASP A 114 -12.93 5.97 -14.33
N VAL A 115 -11.95 5.22 -13.79
CA VAL A 115 -10.89 4.64 -14.62
C VAL A 115 -11.52 3.48 -15.39
N ASN A 116 -11.71 3.68 -16.70
CA ASN A 116 -12.22 2.65 -17.59
C ASN A 116 -11.25 1.44 -17.61
N THR A 117 -11.80 0.22 -17.58
CA THR A 117 -11.12 -1.07 -17.74
C THR A 117 -10.12 -1.10 -18.91
N GLN A 118 -10.40 -0.41 -20.03
CA GLN A 118 -9.46 -0.32 -21.16
C GLN A 118 -8.16 0.42 -20.80
N THR A 119 -8.26 1.50 -20.02
CA THR A 119 -7.10 2.24 -19.49
C THR A 119 -6.27 1.34 -18.59
N ILE A 120 -6.93 0.59 -17.70
CA ILE A 120 -6.26 -0.34 -16.79
C ILE A 120 -5.53 -1.43 -17.58
N ARG A 121 -6.17 -2.01 -18.60
CA ARG A 121 -5.54 -3.00 -19.47
C ARG A 121 -4.27 -2.47 -20.13
N ARG A 122 -4.30 -1.25 -20.68
CA ARG A 122 -3.11 -0.61 -21.26
C ARG A 122 -1.98 -0.45 -20.25
N ILE A 123 -2.30 -0.06 -19.01
CA ILE A 123 -1.31 0.05 -17.93
C ILE A 123 -0.72 -1.33 -17.60
N VAL A 124 -1.58 -2.36 -17.45
CA VAL A 124 -1.16 -3.75 -17.20
C VAL A 124 -0.22 -4.24 -18.30
N ASP A 125 -0.57 -4.03 -19.57
CA ASP A 125 0.23 -4.49 -20.70
C ASP A 125 1.65 -3.86 -20.69
N LYS A 126 1.78 -2.60 -20.28
CA LYS A 126 3.09 -1.91 -20.19
C LYS A 126 3.97 -2.43 -19.07
N ILE A 127 3.38 -2.84 -17.95
CA ILE A 127 4.15 -3.29 -16.77
C ILE A 127 4.43 -4.81 -16.77
N LYS A 128 3.68 -5.57 -17.57
CA LYS A 128 3.77 -7.04 -17.64
C LYS A 128 5.19 -7.56 -17.96
N PRO A 129 5.98 -6.96 -18.87
CA PRO A 129 7.35 -7.42 -19.15
C PRO A 129 8.29 -7.33 -17.93
N PHE A 130 7.95 -6.50 -16.94
CA PHE A 130 8.76 -6.26 -15.75
C PHE A 130 8.33 -7.10 -14.54
N GLY A 131 7.29 -7.94 -14.68
CA GLY A 131 6.74 -8.75 -13.59
C GLY A 131 6.11 -7.91 -12.47
N TRP A 132 5.74 -6.67 -12.75
CA TRP A 132 5.18 -5.75 -11.76
C TRP A 132 3.76 -6.15 -11.33
N HIS A 133 3.39 -5.76 -10.11
CA HIS A 133 2.01 -5.85 -9.63
C HIS A 133 1.23 -4.54 -9.89
N VAL A 134 -0.10 -4.64 -9.87
CA VAL A 134 -1.00 -3.49 -9.79
C VAL A 134 -1.44 -3.32 -8.35
N GLN A 135 -1.12 -2.17 -7.75
CA GLN A 135 -1.61 -1.77 -6.45
C GLN A 135 -2.91 -0.96 -6.60
N LEU A 136 -4.00 -1.43 -6.00
CA LEU A 136 -5.32 -0.80 -6.10
C LEU A 136 -5.69 -0.09 -4.81
N LEU A 137 -5.83 1.23 -4.89
CA LEU A 137 -6.56 2.03 -3.90
C LEU A 137 -8.02 2.16 -4.39
N VAL A 138 -8.89 1.32 -3.83
CA VAL A 138 -10.29 1.16 -4.25
C VAL A 138 -11.19 0.93 -3.05
N ASP A 139 -12.37 1.55 -3.04
CA ASP A 139 -13.48 1.12 -2.18
C ASP A 139 -14.11 -0.13 -2.81
N VAL A 140 -13.83 -1.29 -2.22
CA VAL A 140 -14.28 -2.58 -2.76
C VAL A 140 -15.79 -2.74 -2.69
N ALA A 141 -16.48 -2.08 -1.76
CA ALA A 141 -17.93 -2.15 -1.68
C ALA A 141 -18.59 -1.42 -2.86
N GLN A 142 -18.01 -0.30 -3.29
CA GLN A 142 -18.48 0.47 -4.45
C GLN A 142 -18.02 -0.11 -5.79
N ARG A 143 -16.93 -0.89 -5.80
CA ARG A 143 -16.33 -1.48 -7.00
C ARG A 143 -16.06 -2.97 -6.82
N PRO A 144 -17.11 -3.80 -6.63
CA PRO A 144 -16.96 -5.21 -6.21
C PRO A 144 -16.20 -6.09 -7.21
N ASP A 145 -16.18 -5.71 -8.49
CA ASP A 145 -15.59 -6.52 -9.56
C ASP A 145 -14.19 -6.05 -9.99
N LEU A 146 -13.73 -4.87 -9.54
CA LEU A 146 -12.50 -4.29 -10.08
C LEU A 146 -11.27 -5.17 -9.84
N VAL A 147 -11.16 -5.76 -8.65
CA VAL A 147 -10.04 -6.65 -8.32
C VAL A 147 -10.02 -7.87 -9.25
N ALA A 148 -11.19 -8.50 -9.48
CA ALA A 148 -11.31 -9.63 -10.40
C ALA A 148 -10.93 -9.24 -11.83
N GLN A 149 -11.41 -8.09 -12.30
CA GLN A 149 -11.11 -7.60 -13.65
C GLN A 149 -9.61 -7.41 -13.88
N VAL A 150 -8.87 -6.89 -12.90
CA VAL A 150 -7.41 -6.71 -13.02
C VAL A 150 -6.68 -8.07 -12.96
N LEU A 151 -7.17 -9.01 -12.15
CA LEU A 151 -6.64 -10.39 -12.13
C LEU A 151 -6.82 -11.08 -13.48
N ASP A 152 -7.97 -10.93 -14.12
CA ASP A 152 -8.28 -11.50 -15.43
C ASP A 152 -7.41 -10.91 -16.57
N MET A 153 -6.76 -9.76 -16.32
CA MET A 153 -5.73 -9.20 -17.21
C MET A 153 -4.37 -9.89 -17.05
N GLY A 154 -4.22 -10.80 -16.08
CA GLY A 154 -3.00 -11.54 -15.80
C GLY A 154 -1.98 -10.79 -14.95
N ALA A 155 -2.42 -9.76 -14.21
CA ALA A 155 -1.58 -9.03 -13.26
C ALA A 155 -1.66 -9.63 -11.85
N THR A 156 -0.57 -9.54 -11.10
CA THR A 156 -0.65 -9.68 -9.63
C THR A 156 -1.31 -8.42 -9.07
N VAL A 157 -2.26 -8.55 -8.16
CA VAL A 157 -2.96 -7.41 -7.54
C VAL A 157 -2.59 -7.28 -6.07
N VAL A 158 -2.34 -6.05 -5.62
CA VAL A 158 -2.16 -5.67 -4.21
C VAL A 158 -3.27 -4.69 -3.84
N VAL A 159 -4.15 -5.06 -2.91
CA VAL A 159 -5.25 -4.18 -2.47
C VAL A 159 -4.80 -3.34 -1.28
N ASP A 160 -4.95 -2.01 -1.38
CA ASP A 160 -4.58 -1.07 -0.32
C ASP A 160 -5.61 -1.04 0.81
N HIS A 161 -5.13 -0.68 2.01
CA HIS A 161 -5.92 -0.26 3.18
C HIS A 161 -7.14 -1.14 3.47
N MET A 162 -6.94 -2.46 3.47
CA MET A 162 -7.96 -3.45 3.82
C MET A 162 -9.26 -3.37 2.98
N GLY A 163 -9.18 -2.81 1.76
CA GLY A 163 -10.31 -2.64 0.84
C GLY A 163 -11.06 -1.31 0.95
N HIS A 164 -10.57 -0.37 1.76
CA HIS A 164 -11.02 1.04 1.85
C HIS A 164 -12.54 1.24 1.87
N HIS A 165 -13.20 0.75 2.91
CA HIS A 165 -14.61 1.05 3.19
C HIS A 165 -14.82 1.11 4.70
N ASP A 166 -15.94 1.68 5.14
CA ASP A 166 -16.29 1.73 6.57
C ASP A 166 -16.29 0.32 7.17
N ALA A 167 -15.58 0.16 8.29
CA ALA A 167 -15.33 -1.15 8.86
C ALA A 167 -16.61 -1.85 9.35
N ALA A 168 -17.60 -1.07 9.80
CA ALA A 168 -18.86 -1.60 10.31
C ALA A 168 -19.78 -2.12 9.19
N THR A 169 -19.71 -1.51 7.99
CA THR A 169 -20.60 -1.86 6.87
C THR A 169 -19.97 -2.76 5.82
N ILE A 170 -18.63 -2.73 5.64
CA ILE A 170 -17.94 -3.43 4.55
C ILE A 170 -18.24 -4.93 4.52
N GLN A 171 -18.41 -5.56 5.69
CA GLN A 171 -18.62 -7.00 5.82
C GLN A 171 -19.91 -7.50 5.15
N GLN A 172 -20.85 -6.60 4.89
CA GLN A 172 -22.13 -6.90 4.23
C GLN A 172 -22.05 -6.71 2.70
N SER A 173 -20.94 -6.19 2.18
CA SER A 173 -20.79 -5.89 0.76
C SER A 173 -20.39 -7.13 -0.05
N ALA A 174 -20.88 -7.20 -1.30
CA ALA A 174 -20.44 -8.20 -2.27
C ALA A 174 -18.93 -8.10 -2.55
N GLY A 175 -18.39 -6.87 -2.60
CA GLY A 175 -16.98 -6.63 -2.84
C GLY A 175 -16.07 -7.22 -1.77
N PHE A 176 -16.48 -7.18 -0.50
CA PHE A 176 -15.74 -7.85 0.57
C PHE A 176 -15.78 -9.37 0.45
N ALA A 177 -16.93 -9.96 0.11
CA ALA A 177 -17.02 -11.40 -0.14
C ALA A 177 -16.13 -11.82 -1.33
N ASN A 178 -16.11 -11.05 -2.41
CA ASN A 178 -15.23 -11.25 -3.56
C ASN A 178 -13.75 -11.17 -3.14
N LEU A 179 -13.38 -10.15 -2.36
CA LEU A 179 -12.02 -9.94 -1.88
C LEU A 179 -11.53 -11.13 -1.04
N LEU A 180 -12.34 -11.65 -0.12
CA LEU A 180 -12.01 -12.85 0.67
C LEU A 180 -11.83 -14.09 -0.22
N SER A 181 -12.72 -14.27 -1.20
CA SER A 181 -12.62 -15.39 -2.15
C SER A 181 -11.32 -15.34 -2.94
N GLN A 182 -10.99 -14.19 -3.51
CA GLN A 182 -9.76 -13.97 -4.29
C GLN A 182 -8.48 -14.15 -3.44
N LEU A 183 -8.51 -13.68 -2.19
CA LEU A 183 -7.42 -13.86 -1.24
C LEU A 183 -7.18 -15.35 -0.91
N SER A 184 -8.26 -16.13 -0.77
CA SER A 184 -8.18 -17.57 -0.47
C SER A 184 -7.52 -18.38 -1.61
N GLN A 185 -7.74 -17.97 -2.85
CA GLN A 185 -7.18 -18.60 -4.05
C GLN A 185 -5.74 -18.12 -4.36
N SER A 186 -5.14 -17.33 -3.46
CA SER A 186 -3.80 -16.75 -3.65
C SER A 186 -3.66 -15.83 -4.87
N GLY A 187 -4.78 -15.31 -5.39
CA GLY A 187 -4.77 -14.41 -6.55
C GLY A 187 -4.25 -13.01 -6.23
N ILE A 188 -4.39 -12.56 -4.98
CA ILE A 188 -4.07 -11.19 -4.56
C ILE A 188 -3.18 -11.14 -3.32
N TRP A 189 -2.67 -9.95 -3.05
CA TRP A 189 -2.13 -9.52 -1.78
C TRP A 189 -3.00 -8.41 -1.18
N LEU A 190 -2.97 -8.28 0.14
CA LEU A 190 -3.71 -7.25 0.87
C LEU A 190 -2.81 -6.54 1.87
N LYS A 191 -2.91 -5.20 1.93
CA LYS A 191 -2.20 -4.39 2.91
C LYS A 191 -3.06 -4.16 4.16
N LEU A 192 -2.60 -4.67 5.30
CA LEU A 192 -3.05 -4.26 6.63
C LEU A 192 -2.44 -2.90 6.96
N SER A 193 -3.15 -1.83 6.63
CA SER A 193 -2.63 -0.46 6.72
C SER A 193 -3.78 0.55 6.86
N ALA A 194 -3.44 1.75 7.34
CA ALA A 194 -4.34 2.89 7.43
C ALA A 194 -5.76 2.61 8.01
N PRO A 195 -5.87 1.94 9.17
CA PRO A 195 -7.18 1.58 9.73
C PRO A 195 -8.04 2.81 10.09
N TYR A 196 -7.41 3.96 10.32
CA TYR A 196 -8.08 5.25 10.52
C TYR A 196 -8.85 5.74 9.29
N ARG A 197 -8.64 5.13 8.11
CA ARG A 197 -9.46 5.38 6.91
C ARG A 197 -10.77 4.58 6.91
N LEU A 198 -10.88 3.56 7.76
CA LEU A 198 -12.04 2.65 7.84
C LEU A 198 -12.91 2.95 9.05
N SER A 199 -12.40 3.71 10.01
CA SER A 199 -13.09 4.07 11.24
C SER A 199 -12.52 5.34 11.85
N ALA A 200 -13.38 6.17 12.44
CA ALA A 200 -12.99 7.41 13.11
C ALA A 200 -12.17 7.19 14.39
N ASP A 201 -12.39 6.07 15.10
CA ASP A 201 -11.60 5.66 16.27
C ASP A 201 -11.09 4.22 16.11
N CYS A 202 -10.31 4.01 15.07
CA CYS A 202 -9.81 2.69 14.67
C CYS A 202 -9.02 1.92 15.74
N ILE A 203 -8.57 2.57 16.82
CA ILE A 203 -7.84 1.92 17.92
C ILE A 203 -8.77 1.08 18.79
N SER A 204 -10.01 1.52 19.00
CA SER A 204 -10.99 0.84 19.85
C SER A 204 -12.07 0.10 19.05
N ASP A 205 -12.10 0.28 17.73
CA ASP A 205 -13.13 -0.26 16.86
C ASP A 205 -13.00 -1.77 16.63
N VAL A 206 -13.94 -2.52 17.21
CA VAL A 206 -14.05 -3.98 17.07
C VAL A 206 -14.25 -4.44 15.62
N HIS A 207 -14.83 -3.60 14.76
CA HIS A 207 -15.05 -3.94 13.36
C HIS A 207 -13.73 -3.92 12.57
N VAL A 208 -12.84 -2.98 12.86
CA VAL A 208 -11.49 -2.94 12.28
C VAL A 208 -10.70 -4.20 12.68
N GLN A 209 -10.73 -4.55 13.96
CA GLN A 209 -10.11 -5.79 14.45
C GLN A 209 -10.71 -7.02 13.77
N SER A 210 -12.04 -7.11 13.70
CA SER A 210 -12.76 -8.21 13.03
C SER A 210 -12.34 -8.39 11.57
N LEU A 211 -12.12 -7.29 10.84
CA LEU A 211 -11.62 -7.35 9.46
C LEU A 211 -10.22 -7.95 9.38
N ALA A 212 -9.28 -7.45 10.18
CA ALA A 212 -7.92 -7.97 10.19
C ALA A 212 -7.90 -9.48 10.48
N GLU A 213 -8.66 -9.92 11.50
CA GLU A 213 -8.80 -11.33 11.85
C GLU A 213 -9.42 -12.17 10.72
N ARG A 214 -10.41 -11.65 9.99
CA ARG A 214 -11.01 -12.35 8.84
C ARG A 214 -9.98 -12.58 7.73
N TYR A 215 -9.20 -11.57 7.39
CA TYR A 215 -8.15 -11.71 6.38
C TYR A 215 -7.07 -12.69 6.82
N LEU A 216 -6.65 -12.64 8.08
CA LEU A 216 -5.66 -13.55 8.66
C LEU A 216 -6.12 -15.00 8.66
N ARG A 217 -7.41 -15.26 8.95
CA ARG A 217 -7.98 -16.60 8.88
C ARG A 217 -8.04 -17.15 7.46
N VAL A 218 -8.24 -16.28 6.46
CA VAL A 218 -8.36 -16.69 5.06
C VAL A 218 -6.99 -17.04 4.47
N ASN A 219 -6.01 -16.14 4.55
CA ASN A 219 -4.70 -16.41 3.96
C ASN A 219 -3.61 -15.48 4.54
N PRO A 220 -2.92 -15.88 5.63
CA PRO A 220 -1.87 -15.05 6.22
C PRO A 220 -0.63 -14.93 5.32
N ASP A 221 -0.44 -15.81 4.33
CA ASP A 221 0.70 -15.81 3.41
C ASP A 221 0.56 -14.79 2.26
N ARG A 222 -0.56 -14.04 2.25
CA ARG A 222 -0.88 -12.99 1.26
C ARG A 222 -1.13 -11.63 1.89
N LEU A 223 -0.79 -11.46 3.17
CA LEU A 223 -0.93 -10.20 3.89
C LEU A 223 0.42 -9.53 4.06
N VAL A 224 0.45 -8.22 3.90
CA VAL A 224 1.58 -7.37 4.25
C VAL A 224 1.09 -6.20 5.09
N TRP A 225 1.99 -5.57 5.85
CA TRP A 225 1.66 -4.41 6.68
C TRP A 225 2.32 -3.14 6.15
N GLY A 226 1.70 -1.99 6.39
CA GLY A 226 2.30 -0.69 6.11
C GLY A 226 1.75 0.42 7.00
N THR A 227 2.59 1.43 7.25
CA THR A 227 2.26 2.57 8.11
C THR A 227 1.24 3.51 7.46
N ASP A 228 1.29 3.62 6.13
CA ASP A 228 0.68 4.70 5.37
C ASP A 228 1.19 6.08 5.83
N TRP A 229 2.42 6.15 6.33
CA TRP A 229 3.07 7.40 6.74
C TRP A 229 3.22 8.34 5.53
N PRO A 230 3.02 9.66 5.66
CA PRO A 230 2.73 10.43 6.88
C PRO A 230 1.21 10.65 7.10
N HIS A 231 0.38 9.71 6.67
CA HIS A 231 -1.07 9.70 6.88
C HIS A 231 -1.81 10.83 6.12
N PRO A 232 -1.55 11.02 4.81
CA PRO A 232 -2.08 12.16 4.06
C PRO A 232 -3.60 12.11 3.88
N SER A 233 -4.21 13.29 3.77
CA SER A 233 -5.61 13.47 3.33
C SER A 233 -6.61 12.60 4.12
N CYS A 234 -6.55 12.64 5.44
CA CYS A 234 -7.51 11.98 6.31
C CYS A 234 -7.99 12.95 7.40
N SER A 235 -9.31 13.02 7.59
CA SER A 235 -9.97 13.87 8.58
C SER A 235 -10.16 13.18 9.94
N ASN A 236 -10.00 11.86 9.98
CA ASN A 236 -10.15 11.07 11.19
C ASN A 236 -8.92 11.24 12.10
N ARG A 237 -9.06 10.80 13.35
CA ARG A 237 -7.96 10.80 14.31
C ARG A 237 -6.84 9.88 13.81
N ILE A 238 -5.67 10.47 13.55
CA ILE A 238 -4.47 9.73 13.17
C ILE A 238 -3.82 9.16 14.44
N PRO A 239 -3.66 7.82 14.56
CA PRO A 239 -2.95 7.24 15.67
C PRO A 239 -1.46 7.52 15.57
N THR A 240 -0.76 7.58 16.71
CA THR A 240 0.70 7.63 16.70
C THR A 240 1.29 6.33 16.14
N SER A 241 2.53 6.38 15.66
CA SER A 241 3.24 5.18 15.19
C SER A 241 3.25 4.05 16.22
N GLN A 242 3.39 4.39 17.52
CA GLN A 242 3.33 3.42 18.61
C GLN A 242 1.95 2.79 18.77
N GLN A 243 0.88 3.57 18.58
CA GLN A 243 -0.49 3.06 18.61
C GLN A 243 -0.77 2.14 17.43
N LEU A 244 -0.29 2.50 16.22
CA LEU A 244 -0.39 1.63 15.04
C LEU A 244 0.36 0.31 15.23
N LEU A 245 1.57 0.35 15.81
CA LEU A 245 2.31 -0.88 16.15
C LEU A 245 1.59 -1.73 17.19
N THR A 246 1.04 -1.09 18.24
CA THR A 246 0.25 -1.80 19.26
C THR A 246 -0.95 -2.50 18.62
N LEU A 247 -1.70 -1.80 17.77
CA LEU A 247 -2.84 -2.35 17.04
C LEU A 247 -2.42 -3.51 16.12
N MET A 248 -1.31 -3.35 15.38
CA MET A 248 -0.74 -4.42 14.56
C MET A 248 -0.42 -5.67 15.40
N THR A 249 0.18 -5.53 16.58
CA THR A 249 0.46 -6.68 17.45
C THR A 249 -0.78 -7.33 18.05
N GLN A 250 -1.86 -6.55 18.25
CA GLN A 250 -3.15 -7.11 18.65
C GLN A 250 -3.76 -7.96 17.52
N TRP A 251 -3.61 -7.54 16.27
CA TRP A 251 -4.04 -8.34 15.11
C TRP A 251 -3.15 -9.56 14.88
N LEU A 252 -1.85 -9.47 15.19
CA LEU A 252 -0.84 -10.49 14.91
C LEU A 252 -0.19 -11.01 16.23
N PRO A 253 -0.96 -11.61 17.14
CA PRO A 253 -0.44 -12.03 18.45
C PRO A 253 0.58 -13.17 18.30
N ASP A 254 0.41 -14.05 17.31
CA ASP A 254 1.35 -15.12 16.99
C ASP A 254 2.60 -14.58 16.30
N GLU A 255 3.78 -14.86 16.87
CA GLU A 255 5.08 -14.36 16.35
C GLU A 255 5.44 -14.92 14.97
N VAL A 256 5.03 -16.14 14.63
CA VAL A 256 5.27 -16.76 13.33
C VAL A 256 4.44 -16.05 12.27
N ILE A 257 3.15 -15.83 12.53
CA ILE A 257 2.27 -15.06 11.64
C ILE A 257 2.77 -13.63 11.52
N ARG A 258 3.17 -13.02 12.63
CA ARG A 258 3.72 -11.65 12.64
C ARG A 258 4.97 -11.54 11.78
N LYS A 259 5.91 -12.49 11.88
CA LYS A 259 7.10 -12.53 11.03
C LYS A 259 6.73 -12.69 9.55
N LYS A 260 5.75 -13.55 9.22
CA LYS A 260 5.27 -13.68 7.84
C LYS A 260 4.80 -12.34 7.29
N VAL A 261 3.86 -11.68 7.96
CA VAL A 261 3.23 -10.45 7.48
C VAL A 261 4.22 -9.27 7.42
N LEU A 262 5.12 -9.18 8.40
CA LEU A 262 6.05 -8.05 8.50
C LEU A 262 7.35 -8.26 7.74
N ALA A 263 7.78 -9.48 7.42
CA ALA A 263 9.09 -9.73 6.83
C ALA A 263 9.05 -10.69 5.63
N ASP A 264 8.56 -11.92 5.81
CA ASP A 264 8.72 -12.95 4.77
C ASP A 264 7.82 -12.70 3.55
N ASN A 265 6.57 -12.27 3.78
CA ASN A 265 5.61 -11.92 2.73
C ASN A 265 6.07 -10.70 1.91
N PRO A 266 6.49 -9.56 2.52
CA PRO A 266 7.09 -8.46 1.79
C PRO A 266 8.33 -8.86 0.97
N ALA A 267 9.17 -9.76 1.48
CA ALA A 267 10.32 -10.27 0.74
C ALA A 267 9.88 -10.95 -0.57
N ARG A 268 8.89 -11.85 -0.47
CA ARG A 268 8.33 -12.55 -1.62
C ARG A 268 7.64 -11.64 -2.62
N LEU A 269 7.00 -10.58 -2.15
CA LEU A 269 6.23 -9.67 -3.01
C LEU A 269 7.12 -8.67 -3.76
N TYR A 270 8.17 -8.14 -3.13
CA TYR A 270 8.93 -7.00 -3.69
C TYR A 270 10.42 -7.28 -3.94
N TRP A 271 11.00 -8.35 -3.39
CA TRP A 271 12.44 -8.67 -3.51
C TRP A 271 12.77 -9.97 -4.24
N ASN A 272 11.76 -10.77 -4.59
CA ASN A 272 11.93 -11.93 -5.47
C ASN A 272 11.98 -11.53 -6.95
#